data_AF-A0A8S9I8R6-F1
#
_entry.id   AF-A0A8S9I8R6-F1
#
_cell.length_a   1.000
_cell.length_b   1.000
_cell.length_c   1.000
_cell.angle_alpha   90.00
_cell.angle_beta   90.00
_cell.angle_gamma   90.00
#
_symmetry.space_group_name_H-M   'P 1'
#
loop_
_entity.id
_entity.type
_entity.pdbx_description
1 polymer ?
#
loop_
_entity_poly.entity_id
_entity_poly.type
_entity_poly.pdbx_seq_one_letter_code
_entity_poly.pdbx_strand_id
1 'polypeptide(L)'
;MDYSDDDGMLYTGSGEENLYSEHTAESDYGTEEDMHNDSTLKRAQLSYVVLKEEDICEHQKADVEQVSTVLLINQVEAIILLLHYQWGSSKVEDEWFTDEDRVRKTVGILKEHVVDLNNQEVNIECEICFESYLHKEIATVSCGHPFCKNCWTSYITEKINNGPGCLMIK
;
A
#
# COMPACT_ATOMS: atom_id res chain seq x y z
N MET A 1 -25.22 -48.26 9.16
CA MET A 1 -24.03 -48.89 9.76
C MET A 1 -23.33 -47.77 10.49
N ASP A 2 -23.65 -47.65 11.78
CA ASP A 2 -23.08 -46.66 12.69
C ASP A 2 -21.75 -47.19 13.20
N TYR A 3 -20.71 -46.36 13.13
CA TYR A 3 -19.47 -46.56 13.87
C TYR A 3 -19.01 -45.22 14.42
N SER A 4 -19.07 -45.11 15.75
CA SER A 4 -18.43 -44.10 16.60
C SER A 4 -17.24 -44.75 17.32
N ASP A 5 -16.13 -44.02 17.41
CA ASP A 5 -15.09 -43.97 18.47
C ASP A 5 -13.90 -43.19 17.88
N ASP A 6 -13.56 -41.97 18.31
CA ASP A 6 -12.94 -41.54 19.58
C ASP A 6 -11.52 -42.11 19.77
N ASP A 7 -10.50 -41.26 19.58
CA ASP A 7 -9.62 -40.84 20.68
C ASP A 7 -8.52 -39.89 20.17
N GLY A 8 -8.34 -38.79 20.89
CA GLY A 8 -7.33 -37.77 20.65
C GLY A 8 -5.96 -38.16 21.22
N MET A 9 -4.89 -37.83 20.50
CA MET A 9 -3.51 -37.98 20.98
C MET A 9 -2.82 -36.62 21.08
N LEU A 10 -2.68 -36.15 22.31
CA LEU A 10 -1.96 -34.95 22.72
C LEU A 10 -0.67 -35.42 23.40
N TYR A 11 0.46 -35.34 22.69
CA TYR A 11 1.75 -35.78 23.23
C TYR A 11 2.42 -34.64 23.99
N THR A 12 2.33 -34.69 25.31
CA THR A 12 3.14 -33.88 26.24
C THR A 12 4.09 -34.80 27.03
N GLY A 13 5.37 -34.42 27.10
CA GLY A 13 6.37 -34.91 28.05
C GLY A 13 7.78 -34.63 27.50
N SER A 14 8.76 -33.97 28.13
CA SER A 14 9.21 -33.73 29.53
C SER A 14 10.65 -34.28 29.68
N GLY A 15 11.54 -33.53 30.35
CA GLY A 15 12.86 -33.96 30.87
C GLY A 15 14.07 -33.49 30.03
N GLU A 16 14.81 -32.45 30.43
CA GLU A 16 16.00 -32.45 31.33
C GLU A 16 17.29 -32.86 30.57
N GLU A 17 18.19 -31.95 30.17
CA GLU A 17 19.26 -31.22 30.87
C GLU A 17 20.68 -31.83 30.72
N ASN A 18 21.64 -30.94 30.43
CA ASN A 18 23.10 -31.01 30.64
C ASN A 18 24.00 -31.97 29.81
N LEU A 19 24.85 -31.37 28.96
CA LEU A 19 26.25 -31.82 28.86
C LEU A 19 27.20 -30.62 28.81
N TYR A 20 27.92 -30.47 29.92
CA TYR A 20 29.02 -29.56 30.18
C TYR A 20 30.20 -29.81 29.22
N SER A 21 30.92 -28.76 28.86
CA SER A 21 32.33 -28.88 28.49
C SER A 21 33.11 -27.74 29.10
N GLU A 22 33.92 -28.13 30.08
CA GLU A 22 34.78 -27.34 30.92
C GLU A 22 36.16 -27.23 30.26
N HIS A 23 36.68 -26.01 30.15
CA HIS A 23 38.10 -25.79 29.93
C HIS A 23 38.58 -24.68 30.87
N THR A 24 39.23 -25.13 31.94
CA THR A 24 40.00 -24.34 32.89
C THR A 24 41.43 -24.13 32.36
N ALA A 25 41.95 -22.91 32.51
CA ALA A 25 43.33 -22.65 32.89
C ALA A 25 43.48 -21.17 33.29
N GLU A 26 43.83 -20.96 34.55
CA GLU A 26 44.05 -19.68 35.20
C GLU A 26 45.39 -19.04 34.78
N SER A 27 45.43 -17.71 34.74
CA SER A 27 46.66 -16.97 35.07
C SER A 27 46.32 -15.62 35.70
N ASP A 28 46.59 -15.55 37.01
CA ASP A 28 46.68 -14.39 37.89
C ASP A 28 47.75 -13.38 37.43
N TYR A 29 47.42 -12.09 37.38
CA TYR A 29 48.21 -10.95 37.88
C TYR A 29 47.36 -9.67 37.76
N GLY A 30 47.07 -9.04 38.89
CA GLY A 30 46.10 -7.95 39.01
C GLY A 30 46.53 -6.56 38.57
N THR A 31 45.55 -5.67 38.46
CA THR A 31 45.59 -4.25 38.86
C THR A 31 44.13 -3.78 38.99
N GLU A 32 43.80 -3.24 40.16
CA GLU A 32 42.49 -2.65 40.46
C GLU A 32 42.35 -1.27 39.80
N GLU A 33 41.09 -0.90 39.54
CA GLU A 33 40.61 0.45 39.22
C GLU A 33 40.82 0.94 37.78
N ASP A 34 39.81 0.71 36.92
CA ASP A 34 39.11 1.86 36.34
C ASP A 34 37.70 1.47 35.86
N MET A 35 36.72 2.02 36.56
CA MET A 35 35.30 1.79 36.42
C MET A 35 34.74 2.58 35.20
N HIS A 36 35.13 2.23 33.98
CA HIS A 36 34.49 2.74 32.77
C HIS A 36 33.54 1.71 32.17
N ASN A 37 32.31 1.80 32.67
CA ASN A 37 31.05 1.50 32.01
C ASN A 37 31.15 1.22 30.50
N ASP A 38 31.41 -0.04 30.12
CA ASP A 38 31.10 -0.54 28.78
C ASP A 38 29.84 -1.42 28.83
N SER A 39 28.85 -0.92 29.57
CA SER A 39 27.45 -1.30 29.38
C SER A 39 26.85 -0.61 28.16
N THR A 40 27.69 -0.07 27.26
CA THR A 40 27.35 0.21 25.87
C THR A 40 27.10 -1.12 25.19
N LEU A 41 25.96 -1.71 25.55
CA LEU A 41 24.99 -2.28 24.63
C LEU A 41 25.52 -2.19 23.22
N LYS A 42 25.83 -3.36 22.66
CA LYS A 42 25.75 -3.65 21.23
C LYS A 42 24.44 -3.08 20.72
N ARG A 43 24.40 -1.75 20.55
CA ARG A 43 23.38 -1.00 19.87
C ARG A 43 23.65 -1.43 18.45
N ALA A 44 22.98 -2.49 18.02
CA ALA A 44 23.04 -2.97 16.65
C ALA A 44 23.02 -1.70 15.79
N GLN A 45 24.12 -1.46 15.07
CA GLN A 45 24.24 -0.27 14.23
C GLN A 45 23.03 -0.32 13.30
N LEU A 46 22.04 0.52 13.57
CA LEU A 46 20.85 0.63 12.73
C LEU A 46 21.35 1.24 11.42
N SER A 47 21.47 0.40 10.39
CA SER A 47 21.72 0.88 9.04
C SER A 47 20.45 1.54 8.53
N TYR A 48 20.60 2.73 7.97
CA TYR A 48 19.54 3.44 7.27
C TYR A 48 20.06 3.89 5.92
N VAL A 49 19.15 4.00 4.95
CA VAL A 49 19.43 4.56 3.63
C VAL A 49 18.50 5.74 3.46
N VAL A 50 19.07 6.89 3.10
CA VAL A 50 18.29 8.09 2.75
C VAL A 50 18.03 8.01 1.26
N LEU A 51 16.75 7.93 0.89
CA LEU A 51 16.29 7.97 -0.49
C LEU A 51 15.89 9.40 -0.86
N LYS A 52 16.13 9.75 -2.12
CA LYS A 52 15.58 10.98 -2.68
C LYS A 52 14.15 10.75 -3.14
N GLU A 53 13.45 11.86 -3.42
CA GLU A 53 12.10 11.82 -3.97
C GLU A 53 12.06 11.06 -5.30
N GLU A 54 13.10 11.18 -6.13
CA GLU A 54 13.19 10.47 -7.40
C GLU A 54 13.28 8.95 -7.20
N ASP A 55 14.08 8.50 -6.25
CA ASP A 55 14.24 7.07 -5.93
C ASP A 55 12.90 6.47 -5.46
N ILE A 56 12.15 7.22 -4.62
CA ILE A 56 10.82 6.82 -4.15
C ILE A 56 9.83 6.77 -5.32
N CYS A 57 9.85 7.78 -6.20
CA CYS A 57 9.01 7.81 -7.39
C CYS A 57 9.29 6.62 -8.32
N GLU A 58 10.55 6.23 -8.48
CA GLU A 58 10.93 5.07 -9.28
C GLU A 58 10.42 3.76 -8.68
N HIS A 59 10.55 3.58 -7.36
CA HIS A 59 9.96 2.42 -6.67
C HIS A 59 8.44 2.36 -6.84
N GLN A 60 7.74 3.50 -6.66
CA GLN A 60 6.29 3.56 -6.86
C GLN A 60 5.89 3.21 -8.29
N LYS A 61 6.63 3.70 -9.30
CA LYS A 61 6.36 3.36 -10.71
C LYS A 61 6.57 1.88 -10.98
N ALA A 62 7.62 1.28 -10.44
CA ALA A 62 7.89 -0.14 -10.60
C ALA A 62 6.75 -1.01 -10.02
N ASP A 63 6.28 -0.69 -8.81
CA ASP A 63 5.17 -1.41 -8.18
C ASP A 63 3.86 -1.25 -8.98
N VAL A 64 3.58 -0.04 -9.47
CA VAL A 64 2.41 0.24 -10.32
C VAL A 64 2.50 -0.53 -11.63
N GLU A 65 3.67 -0.56 -12.28
CA GLU A 65 3.89 -1.29 -13.52
C GLU A 65 3.71 -2.81 -13.31
N GLN A 66 4.28 -3.36 -12.24
CA GLN A 66 4.11 -4.77 -11.87
C GLN A 66 2.63 -5.12 -11.71
N VAL A 67 1.90 -4.41 -10.83
CA VAL A 67 0.48 -4.70 -10.57
C VAL A 67 -0.36 -4.51 -11.83
N SER A 68 -0.12 -3.46 -12.60
CA SER A 68 -0.85 -3.21 -13.86
C SER A 68 -0.64 -4.34 -14.88
N THR A 69 0.57 -4.90 -14.95
CA THR A 69 0.92 -5.99 -15.87
C THR A 69 0.31 -7.31 -15.41
N VAL A 70 0.41 -7.64 -14.12
CA VAL A 70 -0.10 -8.90 -13.57
C VAL A 70 -1.63 -8.98 -13.63
N LEU A 71 -2.31 -7.87 -13.33
CA LEU A 71 -3.77 -7.82 -13.30
C LEU A 71 -4.41 -7.42 -14.63
N LEU A 72 -3.61 -7.02 -15.63
CA LEU A 72 -4.06 -6.52 -16.93
C LEU A 72 -5.03 -5.34 -16.82
N ILE A 73 -4.72 -4.40 -15.93
CA ILE A 73 -5.48 -3.17 -15.68
C ILE A 73 -4.65 -1.94 -16.07
N ASN A 74 -5.29 -0.77 -16.15
CA ASN A 74 -4.54 0.45 -16.42
C ASN A 74 -3.77 0.94 -15.17
N GLN A 75 -2.76 1.79 -15.36
CA GLN A 75 -1.92 2.27 -14.27
C GLN A 75 -2.70 3.08 -13.21
N VAL A 76 -3.77 3.77 -13.60
CA VAL A 76 -4.59 4.54 -12.65
C VAL A 76 -5.36 3.60 -11.72
N GLU A 77 -5.93 2.52 -12.25
CA GLU A 77 -6.57 1.45 -11.46
C GLU A 77 -5.55 0.81 -10.51
N ALA A 78 -4.35 0.49 -10.99
CA ALA A 78 -3.28 -0.09 -10.17
C ALA A 78 -2.88 0.84 -9.00
N ILE A 79 -2.74 2.14 -9.24
CA ILE A 79 -2.46 3.13 -8.18
C ILE A 79 -3.57 3.14 -7.12
N ILE A 80 -4.84 3.13 -7.54
CA ILE A 80 -5.98 3.12 -6.60
C ILE A 80 -5.95 1.86 -5.73
N LEU A 81 -5.68 0.69 -6.33
CA LEU A 81 -5.56 -0.57 -5.60
C LEU A 81 -4.40 -0.54 -4.61
N LEU A 82 -3.20 -0.14 -5.07
CA LEU A 82 -2.02 -0.03 -4.21
C LEU A 82 -2.29 0.92 -3.02
N LEU A 83 -2.92 2.06 -3.25
CA LEU A 83 -3.30 2.97 -2.16
C LEU A 83 -4.29 2.32 -1.18
N HIS A 84 -5.31 1.63 -1.66
CA HIS A 84 -6.30 0.96 -0.81
C HIS A 84 -5.68 -0.14 0.06
N TYR A 85 -4.74 -0.88 -0.50
CA TYR A 85 -4.04 -1.99 0.15
C TYR A 85 -2.67 -1.59 0.73
N GLN A 86 -2.44 -0.29 0.95
CA GLN A 86 -1.26 0.25 1.63
C GLN A 86 0.07 -0.21 1.00
N TRP A 87 0.14 -0.21 -0.33
CA TRP A 87 1.29 -0.64 -1.14
C TRP A 87 1.68 -2.11 -0.95
N GLY A 88 0.78 -2.97 -0.47
CA GLY A 88 1.00 -4.42 -0.40
C GLY A 88 0.64 -5.14 -1.70
N SER A 89 1.56 -5.21 -2.67
CA SER A 89 1.32 -5.83 -3.99
C SER A 89 0.76 -7.25 -3.92
N SER A 90 1.31 -8.13 -3.07
CA SER A 90 0.80 -9.49 -2.88
C SER A 90 -0.65 -9.52 -2.39
N LYS A 91 -1.01 -8.58 -1.49
CA LYS A 91 -2.39 -8.48 -0.98
C LYS A 91 -3.35 -8.00 -2.06
N VAL A 92 -2.91 -7.07 -2.92
CA VAL A 92 -3.70 -6.64 -4.08
C VAL A 92 -4.00 -7.84 -4.98
N GLU A 93 -2.97 -8.62 -5.31
CA GLU A 93 -3.08 -9.80 -6.16
C GLU A 93 -4.03 -10.85 -5.55
N ASP A 94 -3.81 -11.22 -4.28
CA ASP A 94 -4.64 -12.21 -3.57
C ASP A 94 -6.13 -11.83 -3.56
N GLU A 95 -6.43 -10.58 -3.19
CA GLU A 95 -7.82 -10.10 -3.10
C GLU A 95 -8.47 -9.93 -4.47
N TRP A 96 -7.70 -9.50 -5.47
CA TRP A 96 -8.17 -9.34 -6.85
C TRP A 96 -8.51 -10.68 -7.49
N PHE A 97 -7.64 -11.68 -7.35
CA PHE A 97 -7.89 -13.02 -7.90
C PHE A 97 -8.95 -13.79 -7.13
N THR A 98 -9.22 -13.43 -5.87
CA THR A 98 -10.32 -13.99 -5.09
C THR A 98 -11.68 -13.48 -5.58
N ASP A 99 -11.85 -12.16 -5.71
CA ASP A 99 -13.12 -11.54 -6.14
C ASP A 99 -12.88 -10.14 -6.72
N GLU A 100 -12.60 -10.07 -8.02
CA GLU A 100 -12.39 -8.83 -8.76
C GLU A 100 -13.57 -7.85 -8.64
N ASP A 101 -14.82 -8.35 -8.76
CA ASP A 101 -16.01 -7.51 -8.77
C ASP A 101 -16.22 -6.79 -7.44
N ARG A 102 -16.02 -7.51 -6.33
CA ARG A 102 -16.04 -6.94 -4.99
C ARG A 102 -14.93 -5.91 -4.81
N VAL A 103 -13.71 -6.19 -5.26
CA VAL A 103 -12.58 -5.25 -5.15
C VAL A 103 -12.87 -3.98 -5.92
N ARG A 104 -13.23 -4.08 -7.21
CA ARG A 104 -13.60 -2.94 -8.05
C ARG A 104 -14.68 -2.06 -7.42
N LYS A 105 -15.75 -2.68 -6.91
CA LYS A 105 -16.83 -1.97 -6.21
C LYS A 105 -16.34 -1.26 -4.95
N THR A 106 -15.47 -1.89 -4.18
CA THR A 106 -14.94 -1.35 -2.92
C THR A 106 -14.08 -0.11 -3.16
N VAL A 107 -13.27 -0.11 -4.21
CA VAL A 107 -12.39 1.02 -4.53
C VAL A 107 -12.99 2.01 -5.54
N GLY A 108 -14.22 1.78 -5.99
CA GLY A 108 -14.93 2.69 -6.90
C GLY A 108 -14.44 2.64 -8.36
N ILE A 109 -13.85 1.53 -8.79
CA ILE A 109 -13.41 1.31 -10.16
C ILE A 109 -14.59 0.72 -10.97
N LEU A 110 -14.95 1.35 -12.09
CA LEU A 110 -15.97 0.85 -13.01
C LEU A 110 -15.32 -0.05 -14.07
N LYS A 111 -15.97 -1.17 -14.44
CA LYS A 111 -15.50 -2.07 -15.52
C LYS A 111 -15.57 -1.41 -16.90
N GLU A 112 -16.58 -0.57 -17.12
CA GLU A 112 -16.76 0.19 -18.35
C GLU A 112 -16.88 1.67 -18.01
N HIS A 113 -16.14 2.51 -18.75
CA HIS A 113 -16.30 3.95 -18.65
C HIS A 113 -17.66 4.34 -19.22
N VAL A 114 -18.43 5.16 -18.49
CA VAL A 114 -19.76 5.64 -18.91
C VAL A 114 -19.66 6.68 -20.06
N VAL A 115 -18.46 6.96 -20.57
CA VAL A 115 -18.24 8.17 -21.36
C VAL A 115 -18.38 7.89 -22.85
N ASP A 116 -19.54 8.26 -23.39
CA ASP A 116 -19.67 8.66 -24.79
C ASP A 116 -20.24 10.07 -24.84
N LEU A 117 -19.38 11.06 -24.58
CA LEU A 117 -19.68 12.43 -24.99
C LEU A 117 -19.48 12.48 -26.49
N ASN A 118 -20.49 12.00 -27.23
CA ASN A 118 -20.51 12.04 -28.67
C ASN A 118 -20.09 13.43 -29.15
N ASN A 119 -19.17 13.44 -30.10
CA ASN A 119 -18.34 14.53 -30.62
C ASN A 119 -19.17 15.66 -31.30
N GLN A 120 -20.22 16.11 -30.64
CA GLN A 120 -21.14 17.13 -31.12
C GLN A 120 -20.59 18.50 -30.73
N GLU A 121 -20.61 19.44 -31.68
CA GLU A 121 -20.32 20.86 -31.47
C GLU A 121 -21.41 21.54 -30.63
N VAL A 122 -21.79 20.93 -29.51
CA VAL A 122 -22.81 21.44 -28.60
C VAL A 122 -22.08 22.00 -27.38
N ASN A 123 -22.43 23.23 -27.01
CA ASN A 123 -21.97 23.80 -25.76
C ASN A 123 -22.55 23.02 -24.59
N ILE A 124 -21.69 22.62 -23.65
CA ILE A 124 -22.06 21.91 -22.43
C ILE A 124 -22.05 22.93 -21.28
N GLU A 125 -23.12 22.93 -20.49
CA GLU A 125 -23.22 23.75 -19.29
C GLU A 125 -22.51 23.07 -18.11
N CYS A 126 -21.66 23.82 -17.40
CA CYS A 126 -21.01 23.34 -16.19
C CYS A 126 -21.94 23.55 -14.98
N GLU A 127 -22.31 22.48 -14.26
CA GLU A 127 -23.24 22.57 -13.11
C GLU A 127 -22.65 23.22 -11.85
N ILE A 128 -21.37 23.58 -11.85
CA ILE A 128 -20.70 24.25 -10.71
C ILE A 128 -20.72 25.77 -10.89
N CYS A 129 -20.34 26.27 -12.07
CA CYS A 129 -20.30 27.70 -12.35
C CYS A 129 -21.46 28.21 -13.23
N PHE A 130 -22.29 27.31 -13.77
CA PHE A 130 -23.42 27.61 -14.65
C PHE A 130 -23.06 28.34 -15.96
N GLU A 131 -21.81 28.22 -16.40
CA GLU A 131 -21.34 28.76 -17.68
C GLU A 131 -21.33 27.67 -18.78
N SER A 132 -21.45 28.10 -20.04
CA SER A 132 -21.42 27.24 -21.23
C SER A 132 -20.02 27.14 -21.82
N TYR A 133 -19.57 25.91 -22.11
CA TYR A 133 -18.23 25.62 -22.61
C TYR A 133 -18.26 24.72 -23.84
N LEU A 134 -17.23 24.82 -24.67
CA LEU A 134 -17.02 23.85 -25.74
C LEU A 134 -16.62 22.49 -25.15
N HIS A 135 -16.92 21.41 -25.87
CA HIS A 135 -16.56 20.05 -25.44
C HIS A 135 -15.07 19.91 -25.04
N LYS A 136 -14.15 20.56 -25.76
CA LYS A 136 -12.71 20.56 -25.46
C LYS A 136 -12.32 21.23 -24.13
N GLU A 137 -13.21 22.02 -23.55
CA GLU A 137 -13.02 22.76 -22.30
C GLU A 137 -13.68 22.06 -21.10
N ILE A 138 -14.43 20.98 -21.37
CA ILE A 138 -15.01 20.09 -20.39
C ILE A 138 -14.06 18.92 -20.12
N ALA A 139 -14.09 18.41 -18.90
CA ALA A 139 -13.52 17.12 -18.54
C ALA A 139 -14.56 16.30 -17.76
N THR A 140 -14.49 14.99 -17.91
CA THR A 140 -15.28 13.99 -17.19
C THR A 140 -14.37 12.99 -16.50
N VAL A 141 -14.91 12.31 -15.50
CA VAL A 141 -14.29 11.13 -14.88
C VAL A 141 -15.13 9.89 -15.19
N SER A 142 -14.82 8.75 -14.58
CA SER A 142 -15.46 7.45 -14.84
C SER A 142 -16.99 7.47 -14.74
N CYS A 143 -17.57 8.30 -13.87
CA CYS A 143 -19.02 8.46 -13.72
C CYS A 143 -19.69 9.32 -14.79
N GLY A 144 -18.92 9.93 -15.71
CA GLY A 144 -19.45 10.67 -16.86
C GLY A 144 -19.90 12.10 -16.59
N HIS A 145 -19.94 12.58 -15.34
CA HIS A 145 -20.38 13.94 -15.02
C HIS A 145 -19.42 15.01 -15.59
N PRO A 146 -19.91 15.93 -16.46
CA PRO A 146 -19.08 16.93 -17.12
C PRO A 146 -18.94 18.22 -16.29
N PHE A 147 -17.70 18.68 -16.12
CA PHE A 147 -17.43 20.00 -15.56
C PHE A 147 -16.32 20.70 -16.35
N CYS A 148 -16.32 22.04 -16.34
CA CYS A 148 -15.26 22.79 -17.01
C CYS A 148 -13.90 22.57 -16.35
N LYS A 149 -12.83 22.66 -17.14
CA LYS A 149 -11.45 22.47 -16.66
C LYS A 149 -11.09 23.41 -15.51
N ASN A 150 -11.66 24.61 -15.47
CA ASN A 150 -11.42 25.56 -14.39
C ASN A 150 -12.01 25.06 -13.07
N CYS A 151 -13.27 24.61 -13.05
CA CYS A 151 -13.90 24.06 -11.85
C CYS A 151 -13.17 22.80 -11.35
N TRP A 152 -12.74 21.92 -12.27
CA TRP A 152 -11.89 20.77 -11.91
C TRP A 152 -10.57 21.21 -11.28
N THR A 153 -9.88 22.17 -11.90
CA THR A 153 -8.60 22.70 -11.41
C THR A 153 -8.78 23.26 -10.00
N SER A 154 -9.75 24.16 -9.80
CA SER A 154 -10.05 24.73 -8.49
C SER A 154 -10.35 23.64 -7.45
N TYR A 155 -11.21 22.67 -7.78
CA TYR A 155 -11.55 21.58 -6.86
C TYR A 155 -10.32 20.75 -6.47
N ILE A 156 -9.50 20.32 -7.44
CA ILE A 156 -8.31 19.51 -7.17
C ILE A 156 -7.28 20.30 -6.37
N THR A 157 -7.03 21.57 -6.72
CA THR A 157 -6.11 22.45 -5.98
C THR A 157 -6.55 22.62 -4.54
N GLU A 158 -7.83 22.92 -4.30
CA GLU A 158 -8.42 23.04 -2.96
C GLU A 158 -8.24 21.74 -2.16
N LYS A 159 -8.50 20.58 -2.79
CA LYS A 159 -8.36 19.26 -2.14
C LYS A 159 -6.91 18.92 -1.80
N ILE A 160 -5.95 19.28 -2.63
CA ILE A 160 -4.52 19.11 -2.34
C ILE A 160 -4.10 20.04 -1.19
N ASN A 161 -4.51 21.31 -1.23
CA ASN A 161 -4.13 22.31 -0.23
C ASN A 161 -4.71 22.02 1.16
N ASN A 162 -5.89 21.39 1.23
CA ASN A 162 -6.51 20.96 2.48
C ASN A 162 -5.81 19.76 3.15
N GLY A 163 -4.68 19.31 2.60
CA GLY A 163 -3.89 18.21 3.13
C GLY A 163 -4.29 16.86 2.55
N PRO A 164 -3.63 15.78 2.99
CA PRO A 164 -3.72 14.48 2.35
C PRO A 164 -5.04 13.76 2.68
N GLY A 165 -6.14 14.19 2.06
CA GLY A 165 -7.43 13.50 2.14
C GLY A 165 -7.43 12.10 1.48
N CYS A 166 -6.37 11.77 0.74
CA CYS A 166 -6.16 10.48 0.08
C CYS A 166 -5.26 9.52 0.88
N LEU A 167 -4.59 9.98 1.94
CA LEU A 167 -3.85 9.07 2.81
C LEU A 167 -4.86 8.45 3.79
N MET A 168 -5.18 7.18 3.57
CA MET A 168 -5.93 6.34 4.49
C MET A 168 -5.06 6.02 5.72
N ILE A 169 -4.72 7.05 6.50
CA ILE A 169 -3.99 6.91 7.77
C ILE A 169 -5.02 6.48 8.81
N LYS A 170 -4.92 5.22 9.27
CA LYS A 170 -5.65 4.73 10.43
C LYS A 170 -4.93 5.09 11.72
#